data_AF-K1SP36-F1
#
_entry.id   AF-K1SP36-F1
#
_cell.length_a   1.000
_cell.length_b   1.000
_cell.length_c   1.000
_cell.angle_alpha   90.00
_cell.angle_beta   90.00
_cell.angle_gamma   90.00
#
_symmetry.space_group_name_H-M   'P 1'
#
loop_
_entity.id
_entity.type
_entity.pdbx_description
1 polymer ?
#
loop_
_entity_poly.entity_id
_entity_poly.type
_entity_poly.pdbx_seq_one_letter_code
_entity_poly.pdbx_strand_id
1 'polypeptide(L)'
;MKKNDVKNDSRKDNNLMVKIATFIVDKRRAFYLIFALALVLCVISIPKVQVNNDISSYLPEETETRRGLTLMDDEFITYDTEKIMVTTITTETAEKLKDKLEKVDGVKEVEFENDDDHYKDSAALF
;
A
#
# COMPACT_ATOMS: atom_id res chain seq x y z
N MET A 1 67.91 -24.28 22.87
CA MET A 1 68.05 -22.82 22.74
C MET A 1 67.25 -22.33 21.54
N LYS A 2 66.03 -21.82 21.78
CA LYS A 2 65.36 -20.69 21.10
C LYS A 2 63.88 -20.70 21.49
N LYS A 3 63.54 -19.83 22.44
CA LYS A 3 62.18 -19.33 22.63
C LYS A 3 61.81 -18.58 21.35
N ASN A 4 60.65 -18.89 20.76
CA ASN A 4 60.01 -17.99 19.83
C ASN A 4 58.97 -17.23 20.63
N ASP A 5 59.31 -15.96 20.86
CA ASP A 5 58.51 -14.99 21.59
C ASP A 5 57.13 -14.85 20.93
N VAL A 6 56.10 -15.29 21.66
CA VAL A 6 54.73 -14.84 21.43
C VAL A 6 54.72 -13.36 21.78
N LYS A 7 54.95 -12.53 20.76
CA LYS A 7 54.92 -11.09 20.83
C LYS A 7 53.49 -10.69 21.19
N ASN A 8 53.31 -10.44 22.48
CA ASN A 8 52.10 -9.87 23.07
C ASN A 8 51.85 -8.53 22.36
N ASP A 9 50.91 -8.50 21.41
CA ASP A 9 50.50 -7.29 20.70
C ASP A 9 49.66 -6.46 21.67
N SER A 10 50.34 -5.74 22.55
CA SER A 10 49.77 -4.75 23.46
C SER A 10 49.39 -3.48 22.69
N ARG A 11 48.49 -3.60 21.71
CA ARG A 11 47.75 -2.42 21.26
C ARG A 11 46.70 -2.14 22.31
N LYS A 12 46.89 -1.05 23.05
CA LYS A 12 45.82 -0.43 23.82
C LYS A 12 44.68 -0.13 22.84
N ASP A 13 43.72 -1.05 22.75
CA ASP A 13 42.49 -0.88 21.99
C ASP A 13 41.57 0.11 22.73
N ASN A 14 42.00 1.37 22.77
CA ASN A 14 41.16 2.51 23.10
C ASN A 14 40.25 2.89 21.93
N ASN A 15 40.09 1.98 20.97
CA ASN A 15 39.23 2.18 19.82
C ASN A 15 37.79 2.04 20.29
N LEU A 16 37.06 3.15 20.29
CA LEU A 16 35.69 3.27 20.80
C LEU A 16 34.77 2.21 20.19
N MET A 17 35.00 1.87 18.91
CA MET A 17 34.27 0.82 18.19
C MET A 17 34.45 -0.58 18.82
N VAL A 18 35.67 -0.91 19.26
CA VAL A 18 35.98 -2.20 19.90
C VAL A 18 35.30 -2.28 21.27
N LYS A 19 35.32 -1.19 22.04
CA LYS A 19 34.64 -1.13 23.36
C LYS A 19 33.13 -1.31 23.24
N ILE A 20 32.49 -0.69 22.23
CA ILE A 20 31.06 -0.87 21.97
C ILE A 20 30.77 -2.31 21.54
N ALA A 21 31.58 -2.86 20.63
CA ALA A 21 31.40 -4.24 20.19
C ALA A 21 31.52 -5.24 21.34
N THR A 22 32.54 -5.11 22.19
CA THR A 22 32.72 -5.97 23.38
C THR A 22 31.55 -5.83 24.34
N PHE A 23 31.05 -4.63 24.61
CA PHE A 23 29.88 -4.40 25.46
C PHE A 23 28.61 -5.09 24.94
N ILE A 24 28.37 -5.03 23.62
CA ILE A 24 27.23 -5.69 22.98
C ILE A 24 27.34 -7.21 23.11
N VAL A 25 28.53 -7.78 22.86
CA VAL A 25 28.77 -9.23 22.94
C VAL A 25 28.66 -9.75 24.39
N ASP A 26 29.16 -8.99 25.36
CA ASP A 26 29.09 -9.33 26.78
C ASP A 26 27.65 -9.35 27.28
N LYS A 27 26.81 -8.42 26.80
CA LYS A 27 25.39 -8.32 27.17
C LYS A 27 24.43 -8.92 26.14
N ARG A 28 24.90 -9.81 25.25
CA ARG A 28 24.13 -10.38 24.13
C ARG A 28 22.71 -10.86 24.48
N ARG A 29 22.51 -11.46 25.67
CA ARG A 29 21.18 -11.93 26.12
C ARG A 29 20.16 -10.81 26.28
N ALA A 30 20.57 -9.62 26.74
CA ALA A 30 19.68 -8.48 26.85
C ALA A 30 19.30 -7.93 25.46
N PHE A 31 20.27 -7.89 24.54
CA PHE A 31 19.99 -7.49 23.16
C PHE A 31 19.03 -8.46 22.47
N TYR A 32 19.20 -9.78 22.65
CA TYR A 32 18.22 -10.74 22.14
C TYR A 32 16.81 -10.50 22.67
N LEU A 33 16.66 -10.18 23.96
CA LEU A 33 15.37 -9.86 24.55
C LEU A 33 14.77 -8.57 23.94
N ILE A 34 15.58 -7.52 23.81
CA ILE A 34 15.15 -6.25 23.21
C ILE A 34 14.71 -6.46 21.76
N PHE A 35 15.48 -7.20 20.96
CA PHE A 35 15.11 -7.50 19.57
C PHE A 35 13.88 -8.41 19.48
N ALA A 36 13.73 -9.38 20.38
CA ALA A 36 12.52 -10.21 20.45
C ALA A 36 11.28 -9.34 20.77
N LEU A 37 11.40 -8.41 21.72
CA LEU A 37 10.33 -7.46 22.03
C LEU A 37 10.02 -6.54 20.83
N ALA A 38 11.06 -6.03 20.16
CA ALA A 38 10.90 -5.21 18.96
C ALA A 38 10.19 -5.98 17.83
N LEU A 39 10.53 -7.26 17.62
CA LEU A 39 9.85 -8.12 16.65
C LEU A 39 8.37 -8.31 17.01
N VAL A 40 8.05 -8.52 18.28
CA VAL A 40 6.65 -8.59 18.74
C VAL A 40 5.92 -7.28 18.44
N LEU A 41 6.54 -6.13 18.70
CA LEU A 41 5.95 -4.82 18.37
C LEU A 41 5.77 -4.63 16.86
N CYS A 42 6.71 -5.08 16.03
CA CYS A 42 6.56 -5.08 14.58
C CYS A 42 5.34 -5.91 14.15
N VAL A 43 5.21 -7.14 14.65
CA VAL A 43 4.09 -8.03 14.32
C VAL A 43 2.75 -7.41 14.73
N ILE A 44 2.68 -6.80 15.92
CA ILE A 44 1.47 -6.09 16.39
C ILE A 44 1.16 -4.86 15.52
N SER A 45 2.17 -4.28 14.87
CA SER A 45 2.02 -3.09 14.01
C SER A 45 1.63 -3.41 12.57
N ILE A 46 1.81 -4.66 12.11
CA ILE A 46 1.39 -5.09 10.76
C ILE A 46 -0.09 -4.78 10.48
N PRO A 47 -1.08 -5.17 11.31
CA PRO A 47 -2.48 -4.88 11.00
C PRO A 47 -2.84 -3.39 11.12
N LYS A 48 -1.93 -2.53 11.62
CA LYS A 48 -2.17 -1.09 11.76
C LYS A 48 -1.81 -0.30 10.50
N VAL A 49 -1.06 -0.90 9.56
CA VAL A 49 -0.75 -0.21 8.30
C VAL A 49 -1.96 -0.22 7.38
N GLN A 50 -2.26 0.93 6.77
CA GLN A 50 -3.37 1.10 5.85
C GLN A 50 -2.84 1.15 4.42
N VAL A 51 -3.57 0.55 3.49
CA VAL A 51 -3.31 0.69 2.06
C VAL A 51 -3.90 2.01 1.61
N ASN A 52 -3.09 2.84 0.96
CA ASN A 52 -3.53 4.10 0.40
C ASN A 52 -3.98 3.88 -1.05
N ASN A 53 -5.27 4.05 -1.32
CA ASN A 53 -5.86 3.92 -2.65
C ASN A 53 -6.11 5.28 -3.32
N ASP A 54 -5.84 6.39 -2.62
CA ASP A 54 -5.98 7.72 -3.17
C ASP A 54 -4.68 8.15 -3.84
N ILE A 55 -4.63 8.04 -5.17
CA ILE A 55 -3.49 8.50 -5.97
C ILE A 55 -3.30 10.01 -5.84
N SER A 56 -4.40 10.73 -5.58
CA SER A 56 -4.39 12.13 -5.22
C SER A 56 -4.03 12.28 -3.74
N SER A 57 -3.16 11.49 -3.16
CA SER A 57 -2.48 11.86 -1.90
C SER A 57 -1.01 12.18 -2.15
N TYR A 58 -0.49 11.76 -3.30
CA TYR A 58 0.91 11.93 -3.68
C TYR A 58 1.19 13.26 -4.36
N LEU A 59 0.15 14.02 -4.73
CA LEU A 59 0.30 15.32 -5.36
C LEU A 59 0.43 16.44 -4.29
N PRO A 60 1.49 17.26 -4.32
CA PRO A 60 1.70 18.31 -3.33
C PRO A 60 0.57 19.36 -3.31
N GLU A 61 0.31 19.90 -2.13
CA GLU A 61 -0.77 20.86 -1.84
C GLU A 61 -0.68 22.15 -2.66
N GLU A 62 0.54 22.59 -2.92
CA GLU A 62 0.85 23.81 -3.66
C GLU A 62 0.59 23.72 -5.17
N THR A 63 0.31 22.53 -5.71
CA THR A 63 0.12 22.37 -7.16
C THR A 63 -1.26 22.84 -7.59
N GLU A 64 -1.33 23.49 -8.77
CA GLU A 64 -2.61 23.95 -9.33
C GLU A 64 -3.60 22.79 -9.55
N THR A 65 -3.12 21.61 -9.94
CA THR A 65 -3.95 20.41 -10.10
C THR A 65 -4.57 19.96 -8.78
N ARG A 66 -3.81 19.98 -7.67
CA ARG A 66 -4.34 19.63 -6.35
C ARG A 66 -5.44 20.60 -5.94
N ARG A 67 -5.14 21.89 -6.05
CA ARG A 67 -6.07 22.97 -5.67
C ARG A 67 -7.38 22.88 -6.46
N GLY A 68 -7.28 22.58 -7.76
CA GLY A 68 -8.45 22.35 -8.60
C GLY A 68 -9.27 21.14 -8.16
N LEU A 69 -8.62 20.00 -7.88
CA LEU A 69 -9.30 18.79 -7.40
C LEU A 69 -10.00 19.01 -6.06
N THR A 70 -9.34 19.66 -5.09
CA THR A 70 -9.92 19.97 -3.78
C THR A 70 -11.11 20.91 -3.91
N LEU A 71 -11.02 21.97 -4.72
CA LEU A 71 -12.14 22.90 -4.92
C LEU A 71 -13.35 22.21 -5.61
N MET A 72 -13.09 21.28 -6.53
CA MET A 72 -14.16 20.49 -7.15
C MET A 72 -14.86 19.59 -6.12
N ASP A 73 -14.11 18.93 -5.25
CA ASP A 73 -14.65 18.04 -4.21
C ASP A 73 -15.45 18.82 -3.13
N ASP A 74 -14.98 20.01 -2.76
CA ASP A 74 -15.61 20.85 -1.73
C ASP A 74 -16.92 21.51 -2.23
N GLU A 75 -16.94 21.97 -3.48
CA GLU A 75 -18.05 22.78 -4.02
C GLU A 75 -19.09 21.98 -4.82
N PHE A 76 -18.72 20.82 -5.37
CA PHE A 76 -19.58 20.02 -6.23
C PHE A 76 -19.79 18.61 -5.68
N ILE A 77 -21.05 18.16 -5.66
CA ILE A 77 -21.35 16.74 -5.44
C ILE A 77 -20.96 15.99 -6.71
N THR A 78 -19.81 15.34 -6.68
CA THR A 78 -19.31 14.52 -7.79
C THR A 78 -19.71 13.06 -7.55
N TYR A 79 -20.26 12.40 -8.57
CA TYR A 79 -20.50 10.96 -8.53
C TYR A 79 -19.32 10.28 -9.23
N ASP A 80 -18.82 9.21 -8.63
CA ASP A 80 -17.83 8.38 -9.33
C ASP A 80 -18.49 7.72 -10.54
N THR A 81 -17.75 7.64 -11.64
CA THR A 81 -18.24 7.03 -12.88
C THR A 81 -17.32 5.87 -13.23
N GLU A 82 -17.84 4.67 -13.05
CA GLU A 82 -17.18 3.44 -13.45
C GLU A 82 -17.73 2.97 -14.79
N LYS A 83 -16.85 2.46 -15.67
CA LYS A 83 -17.26 1.83 -16.93
C LYS A 83 -16.96 0.34 -16.87
N ILE A 84 -17.97 -0.48 -17.03
CA ILE A 84 -17.86 -1.94 -16.88
C ILE A 84 -18.17 -2.60 -18.22
N MET A 85 -17.19 -3.29 -18.80
CA MET A 85 -17.38 -4.04 -20.04
C MET A 85 -17.47 -5.54 -19.76
N VAL A 86 -18.57 -6.15 -20.17
CA VAL A 86 -18.80 -7.60 -20.05
C VAL A 86 -18.87 -8.21 -21.43
N THR A 87 -17.96 -9.14 -21.73
CA THR A 87 -17.88 -9.83 -23.02
C THR A 87 -18.61 -11.17 -22.97
N THR A 88 -19.02 -11.66 -24.15
CA THR A 88 -19.75 -12.94 -24.30
C THR A 88 -21.07 -12.95 -23.53
N ILE A 89 -21.87 -11.91 -23.71
CA ILE A 89 -23.17 -11.74 -23.07
C ILE A 89 -24.27 -11.54 -24.12
N THR A 90 -25.47 -12.05 -23.86
CA THR A 90 -26.64 -11.75 -24.69
C THR A 90 -27.30 -10.45 -24.24
N THR A 91 -28.00 -9.75 -25.13
CA THR A 91 -28.75 -8.54 -24.80
C THR A 91 -29.70 -8.74 -23.62
N GLU A 92 -30.47 -9.84 -23.61
CA GLU A 92 -31.37 -10.19 -22.50
C GLU A 92 -30.63 -10.36 -21.16
N THR A 93 -29.42 -10.93 -21.19
CA THR A 93 -28.61 -11.10 -19.97
C THR A 93 -28.02 -9.77 -19.52
N ALA A 94 -27.67 -8.89 -20.46
CA ALA A 94 -27.17 -7.55 -20.18
C ALA A 94 -28.26 -6.68 -19.53
N GLU A 95 -29.50 -6.71 -20.02
CA GLU A 95 -30.64 -6.04 -19.38
C GLU A 95 -30.86 -6.53 -17.94
N LYS A 96 -30.81 -7.85 -17.71
CA LYS A 96 -30.89 -8.41 -16.35
C LYS A 96 -29.68 -8.04 -15.48
N LEU A 97 -28.53 -7.74 -16.07
CA LEU A 97 -27.34 -7.33 -15.35
C LEU A 97 -27.43 -5.86 -14.92
N LYS A 98 -27.96 -4.98 -15.79
CA LYS A 98 -28.31 -3.60 -15.44
C LYS A 98 -29.18 -3.57 -14.18
N ASP A 99 -30.28 -4.31 -14.17
CA ASP A 99 -31.21 -4.40 -13.02
C ASP A 99 -30.54 -4.91 -11.73
N LYS A 100 -29.45 -5.67 -11.84
CA LYS A 100 -28.67 -6.15 -10.69
C LYS A 100 -27.68 -5.10 -10.21
N LEU A 101 -27.01 -4.41 -11.14
CA LEU A 101 -26.06 -3.33 -10.84
C LEU A 101 -26.77 -2.16 -10.15
N GLU A 102 -27.96 -1.77 -10.63
CA GLU A 102 -28.76 -0.70 -10.00
C GLU A 102 -29.20 -1.01 -8.56
N LYS A 103 -29.20 -2.28 -8.15
CA LYS A 103 -29.56 -2.72 -6.79
C LYS A 103 -28.37 -2.83 -5.85
N VAL A 104 -27.14 -2.63 -6.35
CA VAL A 104 -25.93 -2.66 -5.53
C VAL A 104 -25.93 -1.40 -4.65
N ASP A 105 -25.68 -1.57 -3.35
CA ASP A 105 -25.62 -0.46 -2.40
C ASP A 105 -24.49 0.51 -2.80
N GLY A 106 -24.83 1.80 -2.90
CA GLY A 106 -23.92 2.85 -3.38
C GLY A 106 -24.00 3.17 -4.88
N VAL A 107 -24.68 2.35 -5.70
CA VAL A 107 -24.91 2.68 -7.11
C VAL A 107 -26.12 3.60 -7.24
N LYS A 108 -25.92 4.77 -7.84
CA LYS A 108 -26.99 5.74 -8.07
C LYS A 108 -27.74 5.51 -9.37
N GLU A 109 -27.02 5.21 -10.44
CA GLU A 109 -27.54 5.08 -11.80
C GLU A 109 -26.64 4.14 -12.60
N VAL A 110 -27.23 3.38 -13.53
CA VAL A 110 -26.50 2.52 -14.48
C VAL A 110 -27.05 2.83 -15.87
N GLU A 111 -26.16 3.27 -16.76
CA GLU A 111 -26.52 3.60 -18.14
C GLU A 111 -26.32 2.36 -19.01
N PHE A 112 -27.41 1.82 -19.55
CA PHE A 112 -27.35 0.74 -20.54
C PHE A 112 -28.62 0.76 -21.39
N GLU A 113 -28.40 0.81 -22.70
CA GLU A 113 -29.42 0.67 -23.74
C GLU A 113 -28.96 -0.38 -24.76
N ASN A 114 -29.90 -0.96 -25.51
CA ASN A 114 -29.57 -1.92 -26.57
C ASN A 114 -29.30 -1.17 -27.89
N ASP A 115 -28.22 -0.41 -27.92
CA ASP A 115 -27.72 0.33 -29.08
C ASP A 115 -26.28 -0.06 -29.43
N ASP A 116 -25.74 0.49 -30.52
CA ASP A 116 -24.38 0.19 -30.98
C ASP A 116 -23.26 0.77 -30.08
N ASP A 117 -23.60 1.72 -29.20
CA ASP A 117 -22.65 2.38 -28.29
C ASP A 117 -22.45 1.55 -27.00
N HIS A 118 -23.50 0.87 -26.54
CA HIS A 118 -23.52 0.07 -25.32
C HIS A 118 -23.48 -1.44 -25.56
N TYR A 119 -23.90 -1.93 -26.73
CA TYR A 119 -23.89 -3.35 -27.05
C TYR A 119 -23.32 -3.64 -28.44
N LYS A 120 -22.15 -4.28 -28.49
CA LYS A 120 -21.47 -4.62 -29.74
C LYS A 120 -20.77 -5.96 -29.67
N ASP A 121 -20.92 -6.78 -30.71
CA ASP A 121 -20.23 -8.06 -30.85
C ASP A 121 -20.35 -9.00 -29.62
N SER A 122 -21.54 -9.03 -29.01
CA SER A 122 -21.80 -9.75 -27.75
C SER A 122 -20.99 -9.24 -26.54
N ALA A 123 -20.61 -7.96 -26.56
CA ALA A 123 -20.06 -7.24 -25.42
C ALA A 123 -21.02 -6.12 -25.02
N ALA A 124 -21.34 -6.04 -23.73
CA ALA A 124 -22.14 -4.97 -23.15
C ALA A 124 -21.22 -4.04 -22.33
N LEU A 125 -21.36 -2.73 -22.53
CA LEU A 125 -20.75 -1.68 -21.75
C LEU A 125 -21.82 -1.04 -20.88
N PHE A 126 -21.56 -1.00 -19.58
CA PHE A 126 -22.37 -0.35 -18.55
C PHE A 126 -21.60 0.82 -17.95
#